data_AF-A0A3M1GIE7-F1
#
_entry.id   AF-A0A3M1GIE7-F1
#
_cell.length_a   1.000
_cell.length_b   1.000
_cell.length_c   1.000
_cell.angle_alpha   90.00
_cell.angle_beta   90.00
_cell.angle_gamma   90.00
#
_symmetry.space_group_name_H-M   'P 1'
#
loop_
_entity.id
_entity.type
_entity.pdbx_description
1 polymer ?
#
loop_
_entity_poly.entity_id
_entity_poly.type
_entity_poly.pdbx_seq_one_letter_code
_entity_poly.pdbx_strand_id
1 'polypeptide(L)'
;MAGLATVFGSGAMTNSIEEIENNDVLFVIGSNTKENHPIVALRMIKAVRKGAKLIVADPRRVPLVRFAHLWLQHKPGTDVALLNGMMHVILKEELYDKDFIVMMTEGFDEEFKKNLEEYTPEVAEKITGVPREKIIQAARLYATAEHAGIYYTMGITQHSHGSDNVFSIANLALMTGNLGKASSGVNPLRGQN
;
A
#
# COMPACT_ATOMS: atom_id res chain seq x y z
N MET A 1 -12.04 5.28 -18.53
CA MET A 1 -11.71 5.52 -17.11
C MET A 1 -10.84 4.35 -16.67
N ALA A 2 -9.66 4.59 -16.09
CA ALA A 2 -8.69 3.53 -15.77
C ALA A 2 -8.04 3.80 -14.41
N GLY A 3 -7.56 2.75 -13.73
CA GLY A 3 -6.94 2.83 -12.40
C GLY A 3 -7.97 3.11 -11.30
N LEU A 4 -7.64 3.96 -10.32
CA LEU A 4 -8.48 4.20 -9.14
C LEU A 4 -9.92 4.62 -9.45
N ALA A 5 -10.13 5.35 -10.55
CA ALA A 5 -11.48 5.80 -10.90
C ALA A 5 -12.42 4.63 -11.24
N THR A 6 -11.88 3.49 -11.67
CA THR A 6 -12.65 2.25 -11.86
C THR A 6 -13.07 1.63 -10.54
N VAL A 7 -12.29 1.81 -9.46
CA VAL A 7 -12.54 1.19 -8.15
C VAL A 7 -13.32 2.12 -7.21
N PHE A 8 -12.98 3.40 -7.18
CA PHE A 8 -13.52 4.38 -6.22
C PHE A 8 -14.41 5.46 -6.87
N GLY A 9 -14.59 5.44 -8.20
CA GLY A 9 -15.28 6.49 -8.93
C GLY A 9 -14.48 7.79 -9.12
N SER A 10 -13.28 7.90 -8.53
CA SER A 10 -12.36 9.03 -8.68
C SER A 10 -10.90 8.60 -8.75
N GLY A 11 -10.09 9.35 -9.51
CA GLY A 11 -8.64 9.15 -9.64
C GLY A 11 -7.78 10.07 -8.77
N ALA A 12 -8.42 10.89 -7.92
CA ALA A 12 -7.75 11.82 -7.02
C ALA A 12 -7.14 11.10 -5.80
N MET A 13 -6.31 11.81 -5.03
CA MET A 13 -5.99 11.38 -3.67
C MET A 13 -7.27 11.30 -2.84
N THR A 14 -7.43 10.22 -2.08
CA THR A 14 -8.65 10.03 -1.26
C THR A 14 -8.63 10.88 0.01
N ASN A 15 -7.45 11.27 0.51
CA ASN A 15 -7.29 12.04 1.73
C ASN A 15 -6.39 13.27 1.53
N SER A 16 -6.48 14.22 2.46
CA SER A 16 -5.74 15.47 2.40
C SER A 16 -4.27 15.30 2.79
N ILE A 17 -3.39 16.10 2.19
CA ILE A 17 -1.95 16.12 2.54
C ILE A 17 -1.72 16.47 4.02
N GLU A 18 -2.61 17.25 4.64
CA GLU A 18 -2.50 17.62 6.04
C GLU A 18 -2.68 16.44 7.00
N GLU A 19 -3.52 15.47 6.63
CA GLU A 19 -3.83 14.28 7.43
C GLU A 19 -2.64 13.33 7.56
N ILE A 20 -1.64 13.42 6.67
CA ILE A 20 -0.43 12.57 6.66
C ILE A 20 0.29 12.57 8.02
N GLU A 21 0.27 13.70 8.74
CA GLU A 21 0.96 13.84 10.03
C GLU A 21 0.33 13.03 11.17
N ASN A 22 -0.85 12.43 10.94
CA ASN A 22 -1.65 11.69 11.92
C ASN A 22 -1.81 10.21 11.55
N ASN A 23 -1.13 9.72 10.50
CA ASN A 23 -1.07 8.29 10.21
C ASN A 23 -0.32 7.52 11.29
N ASP A 24 -0.81 6.33 11.63
CA ASP A 24 -0.08 5.34 12.44
C ASP A 24 0.84 4.49 11.56
N VAL A 25 0.41 4.24 10.32
CA VAL A 25 1.19 3.53 9.31
C VAL A 25 1.15 4.28 7.98
N LEU A 26 2.34 4.51 7.44
CA LEU A 26 2.55 5.08 6.13
C LEU A 26 3.15 4.00 5.23
N PHE A 27 2.43 3.57 4.20
CA PHE A 27 2.95 2.64 3.22
C PHE A 27 3.28 3.37 1.92
N VAL A 28 4.56 3.59 1.67
CA VAL A 28 5.06 4.28 0.46
C VAL A 28 5.58 3.23 -0.52
N ILE A 29 4.97 3.14 -1.70
CA ILE A 29 5.37 2.18 -2.75
C ILE A 29 5.54 2.90 -4.09
N GLY A 30 6.64 2.60 -4.79
CA GLY A 30 6.91 3.17 -6.12
C GLY A 30 7.00 4.71 -6.12
N SER A 31 7.52 5.31 -5.05
CA SER A 31 7.68 6.76 -4.93
C SER A 31 9.00 7.15 -4.26
N ASN A 32 9.73 8.06 -4.90
CA ASN A 32 10.86 8.76 -4.31
C ASN A 32 10.40 10.08 -3.66
N THR A 33 9.48 9.98 -2.70
CA THR A 33 8.71 11.10 -2.15
C THR A 33 9.59 12.25 -1.65
N LYS A 34 10.75 11.95 -1.08
CA LYS A 34 11.62 12.98 -0.51
C LYS A 34 12.24 13.90 -1.57
N GLU A 35 12.51 13.38 -2.76
CA GLU A 35 13.03 14.17 -3.87
C GLU A 35 11.91 14.80 -4.70
N ASN A 36 10.82 14.07 -4.92
CA ASN A 36 9.77 14.49 -5.85
C ASN A 36 8.63 15.30 -5.18
N HIS A 37 8.41 15.11 -3.88
CA HIS A 37 7.37 15.78 -3.09
C HIS A 37 7.90 16.18 -1.70
N PRO A 38 8.89 17.08 -1.59
CA PRO A 38 9.61 17.32 -0.33
C PRO A 38 8.71 17.73 0.85
N ILE A 39 7.64 18.47 0.59
CA ILE A 39 6.66 18.88 1.62
C ILE A 39 5.85 17.69 2.12
N VAL A 40 5.45 16.76 1.23
CA VAL A 40 4.79 15.51 1.62
C VAL A 40 5.74 14.66 2.46
N ALA A 41 7.00 14.52 2.04
CA ALA A 41 8.00 13.79 2.80
C ALA A 41 8.27 14.42 4.19
N LEU A 42 8.25 15.75 4.30
CA LEU A 42 8.37 16.44 5.58
C LEU A 42 7.24 16.03 6.53
N ARG A 43 5.99 15.97 6.05
CA ARG A 43 4.84 15.53 6.84
C ARG A 43 4.93 14.06 7.24
N MET A 44 5.35 13.18 6.33
CA MET A 44 5.63 11.77 6.64
C MET A 44 6.70 11.62 7.74
N ILE A 45 7.79 12.38 7.64
CA ILE A 45 8.86 12.36 8.66
C ILE A 45 8.36 12.87 10.02
N LYS A 46 7.45 13.86 10.04
CA LYS A 46 6.81 14.30 11.29
C LYS A 46 5.93 13.21 11.90
N ALA A 47 5.12 12.51 11.10
CA ALA A 47 4.34 11.35 11.58
C ALA A 47 5.27 10.27 12.18
N VAL A 48 6.36 9.92 11.49
CA VAL A 48 7.36 8.96 12.02
C VAL A 48 7.94 9.43 13.34
N ARG A 49 8.24 10.73 13.50
CA ARG A 49 8.72 11.31 14.76
C ARG A 49 7.68 11.26 15.89
N LYS A 50 6.39 11.23 15.56
CA LYS A 50 5.28 11.04 16.52
C LYS A 50 5.04 9.57 16.88
N GLY A 51 5.66 8.63 16.16
CA GLY A 51 5.55 7.18 16.44
C GLY A 51 5.07 6.34 15.27
N ALA A 52 4.66 6.95 14.16
CA ALA A 52 4.15 6.23 12.99
C ALA A 52 5.18 5.25 12.41
N LYS A 53 4.72 4.11 11.91
CA LYS A 53 5.56 3.13 11.21
C LYS A 53 5.55 3.41 9.72
N LEU A 54 6.72 3.72 9.19
CA LEU A 54 6.91 3.94 7.76
C LEU A 54 7.40 2.66 7.07
N ILE A 55 6.59 2.13 6.16
CA ILE A 55 6.94 1.04 5.25
C ILE A 55 7.31 1.67 3.91
N VAL A 56 8.51 1.38 3.40
CA VAL A 56 8.93 1.82 2.06
C VAL A 56 9.14 0.59 1.18
N ALA A 57 8.42 0.50 0.08
CA ALA A 57 8.63 -0.50 -0.97
C ALA A 57 9.21 0.18 -2.21
N ASP A 58 10.52 0.04 -2.38
CA ASP A 58 11.26 0.51 -3.56
C ASP A 58 12.49 -0.41 -3.77
N PRO A 59 12.80 -0.85 -5.00
CA PRO A 59 14.00 -1.64 -5.30
C PRO A 59 15.31 -0.91 -4.94
N ARG A 60 15.27 0.42 -4.89
CA ARG A 60 16.41 1.29 -4.59
C ARG A 60 16.32 1.81 -3.17
N ARG A 61 17.48 2.17 -2.62
CA ARG A 61 17.58 2.83 -1.32
C ARG A 61 17.31 4.33 -1.45
N VAL A 62 16.06 4.71 -1.75
CA VAL A 62 15.66 6.12 -1.86
C VAL A 62 15.85 6.86 -0.52
N PRO A 63 16.04 8.20 -0.50
CA PRO A 63 16.35 8.94 0.74
C PRO A 63 15.33 8.77 1.88
N LEU A 64 14.07 8.44 1.55
CA LEU A 64 13.02 8.18 2.53
C LEU A 64 13.27 6.88 3.34
N VAL A 65 14.00 5.91 2.79
CA VAL A 65 14.36 4.64 3.46
C VAL A 65 15.11 4.88 4.77
N ARG A 66 15.84 6.00 4.90
CA ARG A 66 16.54 6.36 6.16
C ARG A 66 15.59 6.49 7.36
N PHE A 67 14.31 6.78 7.12
CA PHE A 67 13.29 6.94 8.16
C PHE A 67 12.33 5.75 8.25
N ALA A 68 12.52 4.73 7.41
CA ALA A 68 11.61 3.60 7.33
C ALA A 68 11.76 2.67 8.54
N HIS A 69 10.64 2.25 9.12
CA HIS A 69 10.58 1.10 10.03
C HIS A 69 10.85 -0.19 9.25
N LEU A 70 10.37 -0.28 8.01
CA LEU A 70 10.56 -1.44 7.14
C LEU A 70 10.84 -1.02 5.71
N TRP A 71 11.92 -1.55 5.12
CA TRP A 71 12.23 -1.40 3.70
C TRP A 71 12.05 -2.75 2.97
N LEU A 72 11.13 -2.77 2.02
CA LEU A 72 10.77 -3.88 1.14
C LEU A 72 11.44 -3.68 -0.23
N GLN A 73 12.66 -4.19 -0.35
CA GLN A 73 13.47 -4.11 -1.56
C GLN A 73 13.06 -5.18 -2.58
N HIS A 74 11.83 -5.06 -3.10
CA HIS A 74 11.32 -5.97 -4.14
C HIS A 74 12.00 -5.71 -5.48
N LYS A 75 12.11 -6.74 -6.33
CA LYS A 75 12.62 -6.61 -7.71
C LYS A 75 11.69 -5.71 -8.54
N PRO A 76 12.21 -4.90 -9.47
CA PRO A 76 11.38 -4.08 -10.35
C PRO A 76 10.32 -4.91 -11.08
N GLY A 77 9.07 -4.43 -11.11
CA GLY A 77 7.96 -5.10 -11.80
C GLY A 77 7.33 -6.25 -11.02
N THR A 78 7.66 -6.43 -9.74
CA THR A 78 7.08 -7.49 -8.88
C THR A 78 6.09 -6.97 -7.84
N ASP A 79 5.60 -5.75 -8.03
CA ASP A 79 4.71 -5.03 -7.11
C ASP A 79 3.41 -5.81 -6.81
N VAL A 80 2.72 -6.34 -7.83
CA VAL A 80 1.52 -7.18 -7.63
C VAL A 80 1.81 -8.38 -6.74
N ALA A 81 2.94 -9.06 -6.94
CA ALA A 81 3.30 -10.22 -6.13
C ALA A 81 3.59 -9.84 -4.67
N LEU A 82 4.20 -8.67 -4.43
CA LEU A 82 4.40 -8.14 -3.09
C LEU A 82 3.06 -7.84 -2.41
N LEU A 83 2.16 -7.13 -3.10
CA LEU A 83 0.85 -6.73 -2.59
C LEU A 83 -0.06 -7.94 -2.34
N ASN A 84 -0.09 -8.91 -3.25
CA ASN A 84 -0.82 -10.16 -3.08
C ASN A 84 -0.24 -11.01 -1.93
N GLY A 85 1.08 -11.03 -1.76
CA GLY A 85 1.72 -11.66 -0.60
C GLY A 85 1.30 -11.02 0.73
N MET A 86 1.14 -9.69 0.75
CA MET A 86 0.60 -9.01 1.93
C MET A 86 -0.88 -9.35 2.14
N MET A 87 -1.71 -9.26 1.09
CA MET A 87 -3.14 -9.61 1.17
C MET A 87 -3.39 -11.07 1.57
N HIS A 88 -2.53 -12.00 1.14
CA HIS A 88 -2.58 -13.39 1.57
C HIS A 88 -2.45 -13.53 3.08
N VAL A 89 -1.46 -12.85 3.69
CA VAL A 89 -1.25 -12.88 5.14
C VAL A 89 -2.47 -12.30 5.87
N ILE A 90 -2.99 -11.17 5.39
CA ILE A 90 -4.17 -10.52 5.96
C ILE A 90 -5.39 -11.44 5.90
N LEU A 91 -5.59 -12.13 4.77
CA LEU A 91 -6.67 -13.09 4.59
C LEU A 91 -6.52 -14.29 5.53
N LYS A 92 -5.33 -14.92 5.57
CA LYS A 92 -5.06 -16.12 6.37
C LYS A 92 -5.11 -15.88 7.87
N GLU A 93 -4.74 -14.69 8.31
CA GLU A 93 -4.78 -14.30 9.73
C GLU A 93 -6.09 -13.60 10.11
N GLU A 94 -7.06 -13.51 9.19
CA GLU A 94 -8.35 -12.84 9.38
C GLU A 94 -8.22 -11.38 9.88
N LEU A 95 -7.19 -10.67 9.42
CA LEU A 95 -6.92 -9.27 9.79
C LEU A 95 -7.66 -8.25 8.90
N TYR A 96 -8.54 -8.71 8.02
CA TYR A 96 -9.33 -7.87 7.13
C TYR A 96 -10.58 -7.34 7.84
N ASP A 97 -11.09 -6.19 7.39
CA ASP A 97 -12.28 -5.55 7.96
C ASP A 97 -13.55 -6.20 7.38
N LYS A 98 -14.09 -7.18 8.11
CA LYS A 98 -15.28 -7.96 7.71
C LYS A 98 -16.50 -7.06 7.45
N ASP A 99 -16.74 -6.09 8.34
CA ASP A 99 -17.93 -5.24 8.27
C ASP A 99 -17.80 -4.25 7.11
N PHE A 100 -16.63 -3.63 6.95
CA PHE A 100 -16.38 -2.73 5.81
C PHE A 100 -16.52 -3.45 4.48
N ILE A 101 -15.96 -4.66 4.36
CA ILE A 101 -16.07 -5.46 3.13
C ILE A 101 -17.54 -5.71 2.78
N VAL A 102 -18.36 -6.15 3.74
CA VAL A 102 -19.78 -6.43 3.50
C VAL A 102 -20.57 -5.18 3.12
N MET A 103 -20.27 -4.04 3.74
CA MET A 103 -21.04 -2.81 3.55
C MET A 103 -20.60 -1.97 2.35
N MET A 104 -19.31 -1.99 2.01
CA MET A 104 -18.69 -0.98 1.14
C MET A 104 -17.94 -1.55 -0.07
N THR A 105 -17.96 -2.87 -0.27
CA THR A 105 -17.19 -3.51 -1.37
C THR A 105 -18.02 -4.54 -2.13
N GLU A 106 -17.52 -4.88 -3.33
CA GLU A 106 -17.97 -6.01 -4.14
C GLU A 106 -16.76 -6.88 -4.53
N GLY A 107 -16.99 -8.13 -4.96
CA GLY A 107 -15.92 -9.01 -5.45
C GLY A 107 -15.03 -9.64 -4.39
N PHE A 108 -15.40 -9.59 -3.10
CA PHE A 108 -14.74 -10.36 -2.04
C PHE A 108 -15.32 -11.79 -1.92
N ASP A 109 -15.29 -12.53 -3.03
CA ASP A 109 -15.86 -13.87 -3.15
C ASP A 109 -14.79 -14.97 -2.99
N GLU A 110 -15.22 -16.23 -3.10
CA GLU A 110 -14.34 -17.39 -2.99
C GLU A 110 -13.30 -17.46 -4.12
N GLU A 111 -13.57 -16.89 -5.29
CA GLU A 111 -12.60 -16.82 -6.38
C GLU A 111 -11.46 -15.86 -6.04
N PHE A 112 -11.80 -14.67 -5.54
CA PHE A 112 -10.80 -13.71 -5.05
C PHE A 112 -9.94 -14.30 -3.93
N LYS A 113 -10.56 -14.95 -2.94
CA LYS A 113 -9.82 -15.61 -1.84
C LYS A 113 -8.91 -16.71 -2.34
N LYS A 114 -9.40 -17.57 -3.23
CA LYS A 114 -8.61 -18.65 -3.83
C LYS A 114 -7.40 -18.11 -4.59
N ASN A 115 -7.57 -17.05 -5.37
CA ASN A 115 -6.46 -16.40 -6.06
C ASN A 115 -5.38 -15.92 -5.08
N LEU A 116 -5.78 -15.35 -3.93
CA LEU A 116 -4.82 -14.95 -2.90
C LEU A 116 -4.13 -16.12 -2.21
N GLU A 117 -4.78 -17.29 -2.07
CA GLU A 117 -4.17 -18.47 -1.44
C GLU A 117 -2.89 -18.92 -2.16
N GLU A 118 -2.80 -18.69 -3.47
CA GLU A 118 -1.62 -19.05 -4.28
C GLU A 118 -0.41 -18.14 -4.05
N TYR A 119 -0.59 -16.96 -3.44
CA TYR A 119 0.47 -15.98 -3.16
C TYR A 119 0.95 -16.04 -1.71
N THR A 120 1.35 -17.23 -1.24
CA THR A 120 1.94 -17.35 0.10
C THR A 120 3.19 -16.44 0.26
N PRO A 121 3.59 -16.08 1.48
CA PRO A 121 4.82 -15.31 1.70
C PRO A 121 6.07 -15.94 1.07
N GLU A 122 6.17 -17.27 1.00
CA GLU A 122 7.25 -18.00 0.32
C GLU A 122 7.22 -17.80 -1.20
N VAL A 123 6.02 -17.84 -1.81
CA VAL A 123 5.85 -17.59 -3.25
C VAL A 123 6.20 -16.12 -3.55
N ALA A 124 5.70 -15.20 -2.74
CA ALA A 124 6.00 -13.78 -2.87
C ALA A 124 7.50 -13.50 -2.68
N GLU A 125 8.18 -14.16 -1.73
CA GLU A 125 9.64 -14.05 -1.55
C GLU A 125 10.41 -14.52 -2.79
N LYS A 126 10.02 -15.66 -3.37
CA LYS A 126 10.66 -16.17 -4.59
C LYS A 126 10.55 -15.19 -5.77
N ILE A 127 9.37 -14.59 -5.95
CA ILE A 127 9.11 -13.64 -7.05
C ILE A 127 9.80 -12.31 -6.78
N THR A 128 9.53 -11.71 -5.62
CA THR A 128 9.93 -10.34 -5.29
C THR A 128 11.38 -10.22 -4.81
N GLY A 129 11.95 -11.29 -4.24
CA GLY A 129 13.22 -11.24 -3.50
C GLY A 129 13.12 -10.59 -2.12
N VAL A 130 11.93 -10.19 -1.65
CA VAL A 130 11.73 -9.68 -0.30
C VAL A 130 11.61 -10.87 0.66
N PRO A 131 12.38 -10.93 1.76
CA PRO A 131 12.25 -12.02 2.74
C PRO A 131 10.81 -12.14 3.24
N ARG A 132 10.27 -13.37 3.29
CA ARG A 132 8.86 -13.60 3.69
C ARG A 132 8.49 -12.95 5.02
N GLU A 133 9.42 -12.91 5.98
CA GLU A 133 9.16 -12.33 7.30
C GLU A 133 8.90 -10.83 7.24
N LYS A 134 9.52 -10.13 6.28
CA LYS A 134 9.22 -8.71 6.03
C LYS A 134 7.86 -8.54 5.35
N ILE A 135 7.45 -9.45 4.48
CA ILE A 135 6.12 -9.43 3.85
C ILE A 135 5.05 -9.61 4.92
N ILE A 136 5.20 -10.62 5.79
CA ILE A 136 4.32 -10.88 6.94
C ILE A 136 4.28 -9.66 7.87
N GLN A 137 5.44 -9.10 8.21
CA GLN A 137 5.52 -7.91 9.06
C GLN A 137 4.82 -6.70 8.43
N ALA A 138 5.01 -6.45 7.14
CA ALA A 138 4.36 -5.35 6.43
C ALA A 138 2.83 -5.53 6.41
N ALA A 139 2.37 -6.74 6.14
CA ALA A 139 0.95 -7.09 6.09
C ALA A 139 0.27 -6.83 7.44
N ARG A 140 0.84 -7.38 8.52
CA ARG A 140 0.34 -7.19 9.89
C ARG A 140 0.35 -5.72 10.29
N LEU A 141 1.47 -5.02 10.08
CA LEU A 141 1.57 -3.59 10.40
C LEU A 141 0.49 -2.78 9.70
N TYR A 142 0.29 -3.00 8.40
CA TYR A 142 -0.68 -2.24 7.62
C TYR A 142 -2.12 -2.57 8.03
N ALA A 143 -2.46 -3.85 8.19
CA ALA A 143 -3.83 -4.28 8.47
C ALA A 143 -4.32 -3.97 9.89
N THR A 144 -3.43 -3.95 10.89
CA THR A 144 -3.83 -3.68 12.28
C THR A 144 -3.73 -2.21 12.66
N ALA A 145 -3.39 -1.32 11.73
CA ALA A 145 -3.27 0.11 11.99
C ALA A 145 -4.64 0.78 11.97
N GLU A 146 -4.87 1.70 12.91
CA GLU A 146 -6.11 2.48 12.91
C GLU A 146 -6.11 3.50 11.76
N HIS A 147 -4.97 4.16 11.53
CA HIS A 147 -4.80 5.16 10.47
C HIS A 147 -3.69 4.77 9.47
N ALA A 148 -4.00 3.87 8.54
CA ALA A 148 -3.07 3.39 7.52
C ALA A 148 -3.30 4.08 6.16
N GLY A 149 -2.26 4.75 5.63
CA GLY A 149 -2.30 5.42 4.33
C GLY A 149 -1.32 4.81 3.34
N ILE A 150 -1.76 4.56 2.10
CA ILE A 150 -0.89 4.15 0.98
C ILE A 150 -0.55 5.37 0.13
N TYR A 151 0.72 5.54 -0.21
CA TYR A 151 1.22 6.64 -1.04
C TYR A 151 2.05 6.10 -2.19
N TYR A 152 1.71 6.50 -3.41
CA TYR A 152 2.40 6.01 -4.61
C TYR A 152 2.50 7.08 -5.70
N THR A 153 3.35 6.86 -6.70
CA THR A 153 3.53 7.75 -7.86
C THR A 153 3.77 6.92 -9.13
N MET A 154 4.56 7.44 -10.08
CA MET A 154 4.83 6.85 -11.39
C MET A 154 5.54 5.50 -11.33
N GLY A 155 6.24 5.19 -10.23
CA GLY A 155 6.87 3.89 -10.03
C GLY A 155 5.88 2.73 -9.95
N ILE A 156 4.58 3.01 -9.83
CA ILE A 156 3.49 2.04 -9.89
C ILE A 156 2.81 2.02 -11.27
N THR A 157 2.70 3.17 -11.93
CA THR A 157 1.79 3.35 -13.07
C THR A 157 2.46 3.25 -14.44
N GLN A 158 3.79 3.36 -14.54
CA GLN A 158 4.53 3.33 -15.82
C GLN A 158 5.06 1.94 -16.19
N HIS A 159 4.42 0.88 -15.69
CA HIS A 159 4.68 -0.51 -16.04
C HIS A 159 3.66 -1.01 -17.06
N SER A 160 3.99 -2.10 -17.77
CA SER A 160 3.01 -2.84 -18.59
C SER A 160 1.80 -3.32 -17.77
N HIS A 161 1.99 -3.53 -16.47
CA HIS A 161 0.98 -3.92 -15.48
C HIS A 161 0.55 -2.77 -14.56
N GLY A 162 0.66 -1.52 -15.02
CA GLY A 162 0.38 -0.33 -14.20
C GLY A 162 -1.05 -0.30 -13.61
N SER A 163 -2.05 -0.76 -14.37
CA SER A 163 -3.43 -0.89 -13.88
C SER A 163 -3.54 -1.95 -12.79
N ASP A 164 -2.92 -3.11 -12.98
CA ASP A 164 -2.95 -4.23 -12.03
C ASP A 164 -2.32 -3.84 -10.70
N ASN A 165 -1.23 -3.07 -10.73
CA ASN A 165 -0.62 -2.51 -9.52
C ASN A 165 -1.58 -1.58 -8.77
N VAL A 166 -2.26 -0.68 -9.49
CA VAL A 166 -3.22 0.26 -8.89
C VAL A 166 -4.42 -0.48 -8.30
N PHE A 167 -4.91 -1.52 -8.96
CA PHE A 167 -5.99 -2.37 -8.42
C PHE A 167 -5.53 -3.14 -7.18
N SER A 168 -4.32 -3.68 -7.18
CA SER A 168 -3.77 -4.38 -6.00
C SER A 168 -3.61 -3.44 -4.80
N ILE A 169 -3.20 -2.19 -5.02
CA ILE A 169 -3.15 -1.14 -3.98
C ILE A 169 -4.55 -0.83 -3.45
N ALA A 170 -5.53 -0.66 -4.35
CA ALA A 170 -6.90 -0.37 -3.97
C ALA A 170 -7.51 -1.53 -3.17
N ASN A 171 -7.32 -2.77 -3.62
CA ASN A 171 -7.82 -3.98 -2.96
C ASN A 171 -7.23 -4.13 -1.55
N LEU A 172 -5.93 -3.87 -1.37
CA LEU A 172 -5.30 -3.87 -0.05
C LEU A 172 -5.93 -2.85 0.91
N ALA A 173 -6.22 -1.64 0.42
CA ALA A 173 -6.88 -0.62 1.23
C ALA A 173 -8.35 -0.98 1.55
N LEU A 174 -9.10 -1.49 0.56
CA LEU A 174 -10.49 -1.91 0.75
C LEU A 174 -10.61 -3.10 1.72
N MET A 175 -9.76 -4.12 1.57
CA MET A 175 -9.73 -5.29 2.45
C MET A 175 -9.49 -4.91 3.92
N THR A 176 -8.82 -3.79 4.18
CA THR A 176 -8.47 -3.34 5.54
C THR A 176 -9.32 -2.16 6.02
N GLY A 177 -10.40 -1.80 5.31
CA GLY A 177 -11.27 -0.68 5.70
C GLY A 177 -10.59 0.69 5.67
N ASN A 178 -9.44 0.82 5.02
CA ASN A 178 -8.64 2.05 4.98
C ASN A 178 -9.11 3.03 3.88
N LEU A 179 -10.42 3.18 3.69
CA LEU A 179 -11.03 4.12 2.75
C LEU A 179 -12.24 4.83 3.39
N GLY A 180 -12.40 6.13 3.12
CA GLY A 180 -13.46 6.94 3.74
C GLY A 180 -13.20 7.30 5.21
N LYS A 181 -12.00 6.99 5.72
CA LYS A 181 -11.54 7.28 7.08
C LYS A 181 -10.50 8.39 7.07
N ALA A 182 -10.49 9.22 8.11
CA ALA A 182 -9.48 10.25 8.29
C ALA A 182 -8.08 9.63 8.44
N SER A 183 -7.07 10.29 7.89
CA SER A 183 -5.66 9.87 7.97
C SER A 183 -5.44 8.43 7.48
N SER A 184 -6.11 8.02 6.40
CA SER A 184 -5.93 6.71 5.77
C SER A 184 -5.83 6.86 4.24
N GLY A 185 -6.37 5.89 3.49
CA GLY A 185 -6.69 6.07 2.09
C GLY A 185 -5.60 5.65 1.13
N VAL A 186 -5.91 5.86 -0.15
CA VAL A 186 -5.04 5.58 -1.28
C VAL A 186 -4.69 6.90 -1.95
N ASN A 187 -3.42 7.26 -1.86
CA ASN A 187 -2.96 8.62 -2.10
C ASN A 187 -1.94 8.66 -3.26
N PRO A 188 -2.40 8.67 -4.53
CA PRO A 188 -1.54 8.93 -5.69
C PRO A 188 -0.96 10.35 -5.61
N LEU A 189 0.33 10.44 -5.29
CA LEU A 189 1.05 11.70 -5.28
C LEU A 189 1.29 12.15 -6.72
N ARG A 190 0.48 13.09 -7.19
CA ARG A 190 0.55 13.62 -8.55
C ARG A 190 1.77 14.52 -8.72
N GLY A 191 2.40 14.44 -9.89
CA GLY A 191 3.30 15.48 -10.40
C GLY A 191 2.52 16.54 -11.16
N GLN A 192 3.23 17.44 -11.86
CA GLN A 192 2.64 18.28 -12.89
C GLN A 192 2.76 17.57 -14.25
N ASN A 193 1.74 17.70 -15.08
CA ASN A 193 1.78 17.29 -16.49
C ASN A 193 2.37 18.41 -17.33
#